data_AF-A0A2G9ULZ8-F1
#
_entry.id   AF-A0A2G9ULZ8-F1
#
_cell.length_a   1.000
_cell.length_b   1.000
_cell.length_c   1.000
_cell.angle_alpha   90.00
_cell.angle_beta   90.00
_cell.angle_gamma   90.00
#
_symmetry.space_group_name_H-M   'P 1'
#
loop_
_entity.id
_entity.type
_entity.pdbx_description
1 polymer ?
#
loop_
_entity_poly.entity_id
_entity_poly.type
_entity_poly.pdbx_seq_one_letter_code
_entity_poly.pdbx_strand_id
1 'polypeptide(L)'
;MTVLPLERASLVLEAVPSAADVERIRRFTAAHPNTQWTEAEQFVIDLAGIERAEEKLAVMVHTATFDETLNTISEQLDSYATSAKLIQESEQLRMILQAILALLNHLNGSSIEEKVVGGFCTSQLAEVCSAQLPDGSSLLQTLTAFIRDRAPYASDAADLVEPLSSTAKVPFLSIYEALLRLDEGNQRVQMELEQLDFEHPVLAVRLNEMRRRLDEMAEKLMRVKDQVLVMLSYMGEALPRTESEFHPEVYLSKLCDFLISLRLQNELDVEVEN
;
A
#
# COMPACT_ATOMS: atom_id res chain seq x y z
N MET A 1 -36.70 17.22 4.32
CA MET A 1 -35.74 16.99 3.22
C MET A 1 -35.31 15.54 3.27
N THR A 2 -35.56 14.77 2.23
CA THR A 2 -35.06 13.40 2.11
C THR A 2 -33.63 13.46 1.58
N VAL A 3 -32.66 13.07 2.41
CA VAL A 3 -31.25 12.96 2.01
C VAL A 3 -31.07 11.64 1.27
N LEU A 4 -30.41 11.64 0.11
CA LEU A 4 -30.06 10.41 -0.61
C LEU A 4 -28.92 9.71 0.16
N PRO A 5 -29.11 8.49 0.68
CA PRO A 5 -28.05 7.74 1.36
C PRO A 5 -26.90 7.45 0.41
N LEU A 6 -25.67 7.36 0.94
CA LEU A 6 -24.45 7.10 0.15
C LEU A 6 -24.57 5.83 -0.71
N GLU A 7 -25.02 4.73 -0.11
CA GLU A 7 -25.19 3.44 -0.82
C GLU A 7 -26.09 3.59 -2.04
N ARG A 8 -27.17 4.37 -1.90
CA ARG A 8 -28.09 4.64 -3.01
C ARG A 8 -27.46 5.60 -4.03
N ALA A 9 -26.73 6.62 -3.58
CA ALA A 9 -26.02 7.53 -4.49
C ALA A 9 -24.99 6.78 -5.35
N SER A 10 -24.22 5.86 -4.76
CA SER A 10 -23.25 5.02 -5.47
C SER A 10 -23.94 4.10 -6.49
N LEU A 11 -25.03 3.43 -6.10
CA LEU A 11 -25.80 2.58 -7.02
C LEU A 11 -26.41 3.38 -8.19
N VAL A 12 -26.91 4.58 -7.92
CA VAL A 12 -27.48 5.45 -8.96
C VAL A 12 -26.38 5.98 -9.88
N LEU A 13 -25.18 6.27 -9.35
CA LEU A 13 -24.02 6.69 -10.15
C LEU A 13 -23.60 5.59 -11.15
N GLU A 14 -23.65 4.32 -10.77
CA GLU A 14 -23.38 3.20 -11.70
C GLU A 14 -24.42 3.08 -12.82
N ALA A 15 -25.66 3.50 -12.55
CA ALA A 15 -26.77 3.43 -13.49
C ALA A 15 -27.00 4.74 -14.28
N VAL A 16 -26.24 5.80 -13.99
CA VAL A 16 -26.48 7.12 -14.59
C VAL A 16 -26.13 7.10 -16.09
N PRO A 17 -27.01 7.57 -16.98
CA PRO A 17 -26.71 7.62 -18.40
C PRO A 17 -25.59 8.63 -18.68
N SER A 18 -24.66 8.28 -19.56
CA SER A 18 -23.64 9.23 -20.03
C SER A 18 -24.29 10.40 -20.77
N ALA A 19 -23.58 11.53 -20.92
CA ALA A 19 -24.10 12.67 -21.69
C ALA A 19 -24.55 12.29 -23.12
N ALA A 20 -23.87 11.34 -23.76
CA ALA A 20 -24.25 10.82 -25.08
C ALA A 20 -25.52 9.95 -25.04
N ASP A 21 -25.75 9.23 -23.94
CA ASP A 21 -26.96 8.43 -23.73
C ASP A 21 -28.15 9.32 -23.35
N VAL A 22 -27.96 10.36 -22.55
CA VAL A 22 -28.99 11.34 -22.20
C VAL A 22 -29.62 11.95 -23.45
N GLU A 23 -28.81 12.37 -24.42
CA GLU A 23 -29.31 12.94 -25.67
C GLU A 23 -30.09 11.91 -26.51
N ARG A 24 -29.63 10.65 -26.54
CA ARG A 24 -30.34 9.56 -27.22
C ARG A 24 -31.69 9.27 -26.55
N ILE A 25 -31.72 9.20 -25.23
CA ILE A 25 -32.93 8.99 -24.43
C ILE A 25 -33.92 10.12 -24.68
N ARG A 26 -33.48 11.38 -24.63
CA ARG A 26 -34.34 12.57 -24.89
C ARG A 26 -34.97 12.56 -26.28
N ARG A 27 -34.20 12.24 -27.32
CA ARG A 27 -34.74 12.14 -28.70
C ARG A 27 -35.73 11.00 -28.83
N PHE A 28 -35.44 9.85 -28.22
CA PHE A 28 -36.28 8.67 -28.29
C PHE A 28 -37.62 8.87 -27.58
N THR A 29 -37.61 9.45 -26.38
CA THR A 29 -38.83 9.74 -25.62
C THR A 29 -39.68 10.82 -26.30
N ALA A 30 -39.06 11.85 -26.87
CA ALA A 30 -39.78 12.88 -27.63
C ALA A 30 -40.46 12.33 -28.90
N ALA A 31 -39.86 11.33 -29.56
CA ALA A 31 -40.46 10.67 -30.72
C ALA A 31 -41.60 9.70 -30.36
N HIS A 32 -41.73 9.31 -29.10
CA HIS A 32 -42.68 8.31 -28.61
C HIS A 32 -43.52 8.82 -27.42
N PRO A 33 -44.27 9.93 -27.56
CA PRO A 33 -44.92 10.62 -26.44
C PRO A 33 -46.06 9.83 -25.77
N ASN A 34 -46.58 8.78 -26.42
CA ASN A 34 -47.70 7.98 -25.91
C ASN A 34 -47.28 6.56 -25.49
N THR A 35 -45.98 6.26 -25.44
CA THR A 35 -45.49 4.96 -25.01
C THR A 35 -45.59 4.81 -23.50
N GLN A 36 -46.02 3.63 -23.04
CA GLN A 36 -45.98 3.27 -21.62
C GLN A 36 -44.64 2.61 -21.33
N TRP A 37 -43.82 3.27 -20.50
CA TRP A 37 -42.53 2.76 -20.04
C TRP A 37 -42.71 1.84 -18.84
N THR A 38 -41.83 0.86 -18.71
CA THR A 38 -41.66 0.10 -17.47
C THR A 38 -41.10 1.00 -16.36
N GLU A 39 -41.21 0.56 -15.11
CA GLU A 39 -40.68 1.33 -13.96
C GLU A 39 -39.17 1.60 -14.08
N ALA A 40 -38.39 0.61 -14.56
CA ALA A 40 -36.96 0.76 -14.78
C ALA A 40 -36.63 1.74 -15.93
N GLU A 41 -37.38 1.69 -17.03
CA GLU A 41 -37.21 2.63 -18.15
C GLU A 41 -37.58 4.06 -17.72
N GLN A 42 -38.68 4.21 -16.98
CA GLN A 42 -39.10 5.51 -16.45
C GLN A 42 -38.05 6.08 -15.50
N PHE A 43 -37.46 5.26 -14.64
CA PHE A 43 -36.37 5.68 -13.75
C PHE A 43 -35.17 6.24 -14.53
N VAL A 44 -34.72 5.55 -15.59
CA VAL A 44 -33.61 6.02 -16.44
C VAL A 44 -33.97 7.30 -17.18
N ILE A 45 -35.21 7.43 -17.67
CA ILE A 45 -35.71 8.63 -18.33
C ILE A 45 -35.72 9.81 -17.35
N ASP A 46 -36.22 9.62 -16.14
CA ASP A 46 -36.26 10.64 -15.10
C ASP A 46 -34.84 11.07 -14.70
N LEU A 47 -33.91 10.11 -14.57
CA LEU A 47 -32.51 10.37 -14.29
C LEU A 47 -31.82 11.16 -15.41
N ALA A 48 -32.10 10.85 -16.68
CA ALA A 48 -31.65 11.64 -17.85
C ALA A 48 -32.29 13.05 -17.93
N GLY A 49 -33.41 13.25 -17.23
CA GLY A 49 -34.04 14.55 -17.03
C GLY A 49 -33.26 15.45 -16.08
N ILE A 50 -32.47 14.88 -15.16
CA ILE A 50 -31.66 15.64 -14.21
C ILE A 50 -30.42 16.18 -14.92
N GLU A 51 -30.29 17.51 -14.93
CA GLU A 51 -29.11 18.16 -15.51
C GLU A 51 -27.84 17.82 -14.71
N ARG A 52 -26.83 17.33 -15.44
CA ARG A 52 -25.50 16.99 -14.92
C ARG A 52 -25.58 15.99 -13.75
N ALA A 53 -26.52 15.04 -13.83
CA ALA A 53 -26.76 14.02 -12.81
C ALA A 53 -25.49 13.25 -12.44
N GLU A 54 -24.69 12.86 -13.44
CA GLU A 54 -23.42 12.14 -13.23
C GLU A 54 -22.44 12.92 -12.37
N GLU A 55 -22.19 14.20 -12.70
CA GLU A 55 -21.27 15.05 -11.93
C GLU A 55 -21.79 15.30 -10.52
N LYS A 56 -23.08 15.59 -10.36
CA LYS A 56 -23.68 15.83 -9.05
C LYS A 56 -23.59 14.59 -8.15
N LEU A 57 -23.88 13.41 -8.69
CA LEU A 57 -23.77 12.15 -7.97
C LEU A 57 -22.32 11.82 -7.63
N ALA A 58 -21.38 12.04 -8.55
CA ALA A 58 -19.96 11.83 -8.30
C ALA A 58 -19.43 12.74 -7.19
N VAL A 59 -19.81 14.03 -7.19
CA VAL A 59 -19.48 14.98 -6.12
C VAL A 59 -20.10 14.54 -4.79
N MET A 60 -21.35 14.08 -4.78
CA MET A 60 -22.02 13.56 -3.57
C MET A 60 -21.31 12.33 -3.00
N VAL A 61 -20.95 11.37 -3.84
CA VAL A 61 -20.24 10.15 -3.41
C VAL A 61 -18.84 10.52 -2.90
N HIS A 62 -18.05 11.29 -3.67
CA HIS A 62 -16.71 11.71 -3.29
C HIS A 62 -16.69 12.45 -1.95
N THR A 63 -17.56 13.45 -1.78
CA THR A 63 -17.61 14.23 -0.53
C THR A 63 -17.97 13.39 0.69
N ALA A 64 -18.77 12.34 0.51
CA ALA A 64 -19.19 11.41 1.55
C ALA A 64 -18.12 10.35 1.89
N THR A 65 -17.36 9.85 0.91
CA THR A 65 -16.32 8.82 1.10
C THR A 65 -14.92 9.36 1.36
N PHE A 66 -14.71 10.68 1.19
CA PHE A 66 -13.40 11.33 1.33
C PHE A 66 -12.71 10.99 2.66
N ASP A 67 -13.43 11.14 3.79
CA ASP A 67 -12.85 10.97 5.12
C ASP A 67 -12.42 9.52 5.37
N GLU A 68 -13.24 8.55 4.94
CA GLU A 68 -12.93 7.12 5.06
C GLU A 68 -11.70 6.76 4.22
N THR A 69 -11.67 7.19 2.96
CA THR A 69 -10.54 6.93 2.05
C THR A 69 -9.24 7.55 2.58
N LEU A 70 -9.32 8.79 3.08
CA LEU A 70 -8.15 9.47 3.66
C LEU A 70 -7.65 8.79 4.94
N ASN A 71 -8.55 8.26 5.78
CA ASN A 71 -8.18 7.49 6.96
C ASN A 71 -7.48 6.19 6.58
N THR A 72 -7.99 5.45 5.58
CA THR A 72 -7.33 4.24 5.06
C THR A 72 -5.92 4.54 4.55
N ILE A 73 -5.75 5.64 3.79
CA ILE A 73 -4.42 6.10 3.34
C ILE A 73 -3.52 6.39 4.56
N SER A 74 -4.04 7.07 5.57
CA SER A 74 -3.29 7.40 6.80
C SER A 74 -2.77 6.15 7.48
N GLU A 75 -3.63 5.14 7.68
CA GLU A 75 -3.32 3.87 8.33
C GLU A 75 -2.26 3.08 7.55
N GLN A 76 -2.39 3.03 6.22
CA GLN A 76 -1.39 2.38 5.34
C GLN A 76 -0.02 3.05 5.47
N LEU A 77 0.02 4.39 5.46
CA LEU A 77 1.27 5.15 5.68
C LEU A 77 1.87 4.91 7.07
N ASP A 78 1.04 4.86 8.11
CA ASP A 78 1.49 4.56 9.48
C ASP A 78 2.06 3.12 9.59
N SER A 79 1.48 2.17 8.86
CA SER A 79 1.98 0.79 8.77
C SER A 79 3.39 0.74 8.16
N TYR A 80 3.63 1.50 7.09
CA TYR A 80 4.96 1.64 6.49
C TYR A 80 5.96 2.33 7.41
N ALA A 81 5.58 3.42 8.06
CA ALA A 81 6.44 4.14 9.00
C ALA A 81 6.82 3.25 10.20
N THR A 82 5.87 2.49 10.72
CA THR A 82 6.09 1.55 11.82
C THR A 82 6.99 0.40 11.39
N SER A 83 6.74 -0.18 10.22
CA SER A 83 7.57 -1.25 9.65
C SER A 83 9.03 -0.82 9.47
N ALA A 84 9.24 0.37 8.89
CA ALA A 84 10.58 0.93 8.71
C ALA A 84 11.32 1.09 10.05
N LYS A 85 10.61 1.59 11.08
CA LYS A 85 11.16 1.76 12.42
C LYS A 85 11.50 0.42 13.08
N LEU A 86 10.58 -0.55 13.05
CA LEU A 86 10.77 -1.88 13.63
C LEU A 86 12.01 -2.58 13.04
N ILE A 87 12.21 -2.48 11.73
CA ILE A 87 13.38 -3.05 11.05
C ILE A 87 14.68 -2.36 11.51
N GLN A 88 14.69 -1.02 11.55
CA GLN A 88 15.90 -0.26 11.90
C GLN A 88 16.31 -0.43 13.37
N GLU A 89 15.32 -0.52 14.28
CA GLU A 89 15.55 -0.61 15.73
C GLU A 89 15.74 -2.04 16.23
N SER A 90 15.46 -3.07 15.41
CA SER A 90 15.60 -4.47 15.82
C SER A 90 17.06 -4.87 16.02
N GLU A 91 17.44 -5.08 17.28
CA GLU A 91 18.76 -5.60 17.63
C GLU A 91 18.92 -7.04 17.18
N GLN A 92 17.86 -7.84 17.31
CA GLN A 92 17.77 -9.24 16.91
C GLN A 92 18.09 -9.40 15.42
N LEU A 93 17.41 -8.63 14.57
CA LEU A 93 17.67 -8.63 13.13
C LEU A 93 19.12 -8.23 12.84
N ARG A 94 19.62 -7.16 13.48
CA ARG A 94 21.01 -6.72 13.33
C ARG A 94 22.02 -7.82 13.67
N MET A 95 21.79 -8.60 14.73
CA MET A 95 22.67 -9.71 15.10
C MET A 95 22.61 -10.87 14.10
N ILE A 96 21.42 -11.20 13.59
CA ILE A 96 21.28 -12.20 12.52
C ILE A 96 22.11 -11.80 11.30
N LEU A 97 21.99 -10.54 10.87
CA LEU A 97 22.75 -10.03 9.72
C LEU A 97 24.26 -10.02 9.96
N GLN A 98 24.69 -9.66 11.17
CA GLN A 98 26.11 -9.73 11.56
C GLN A 98 26.64 -11.16 11.58
N ALA A 99 25.85 -12.13 12.05
CA ALA A 99 26.20 -13.54 12.04
C ALA A 99 26.34 -14.06 10.61
N ILE A 100 25.39 -13.74 9.72
CA ILE A 100 25.46 -14.07 8.29
C ILE A 100 26.73 -13.48 7.66
N LEU A 101 27.01 -12.19 7.89
CA LEU A 101 28.20 -11.54 7.33
C LEU A 101 29.49 -12.18 7.84
N ALA A 102 29.56 -12.54 9.11
CA ALA A 102 30.71 -13.22 9.70
C ALA A 102 30.92 -14.61 9.08
N LEU A 103 29.83 -15.39 8.90
CA LEU A 103 29.89 -16.69 8.25
C LEU A 103 30.33 -16.57 6.80
N LEU A 104 29.76 -15.65 6.03
CA LEU A 104 30.16 -15.40 4.63
C LEU A 104 31.64 -15.03 4.50
N ASN A 105 32.13 -14.14 5.36
CA ASN A 105 33.54 -13.76 5.37
C ASN A 105 34.45 -14.93 5.77
N HIS A 106 34.00 -15.81 6.66
CA HIS A 106 34.75 -17.02 7.01
C HIS A 106 34.85 -17.99 5.83
N LEU A 107 33.76 -18.17 5.09
CA LEU A 107 33.71 -19.08 3.94
C LEU A 107 34.54 -18.57 2.76
N ASN A 108 34.49 -17.27 2.47
CA ASN A 108 35.25 -16.64 1.39
C ASN A 108 36.73 -16.41 1.77
N GLY A 109 37.03 -16.23 3.06
CA GLY A 109 38.36 -15.83 3.56
C GLY A 109 39.46 -16.90 3.57
N SER A 110 39.31 -18.03 2.87
CA SER A 110 40.34 -19.08 2.80
C SER A 110 41.40 -18.87 1.72
N SER A 111 41.22 -17.88 0.84
CA SER A 111 42.21 -17.48 -0.17
C SER A 111 42.71 -16.05 0.07
N ILE A 112 44.03 -15.88 0.17
CA ILE A 112 44.75 -14.66 0.58
C ILE A 112 44.48 -13.42 -0.33
N GLU A 113 43.79 -13.58 -1.46
CA GLU A 113 43.50 -12.53 -2.43
C GLU A 113 42.08 -11.94 -2.37
N GLU A 114 41.16 -12.50 -1.55
CA GLU A 114 39.78 -12.02 -1.47
C GLU A 114 39.56 -10.99 -0.35
N LYS A 115 39.00 -9.84 -0.71
CA LYS A 115 38.71 -8.73 0.21
C LYS A 115 37.60 -9.15 1.19
N VAL A 116 37.84 -8.95 2.48
CA VAL A 116 36.79 -8.98 3.52
C VAL A 116 35.65 -8.08 3.06
N VAL A 117 34.46 -8.64 2.94
CA VAL A 117 33.27 -7.93 2.48
C VAL A 117 32.65 -7.21 3.67
N GLY A 118 32.33 -5.92 3.48
CA GLY A 118 31.78 -5.05 4.53
C GLY A 118 30.24 -5.11 4.67
N GLY A 119 29.55 -5.80 3.77
CA GLY A 119 28.08 -5.93 3.77
C GLY A 119 27.55 -6.66 2.53
N PHE A 120 26.25 -6.95 2.52
CA PHE A 120 25.53 -7.60 1.42
C PHE A 120 24.12 -7.00 1.30
N CYS A 121 23.48 -7.14 0.14
CA CYS A 121 22.09 -6.71 -0.04
C CYS A 121 21.15 -7.68 0.68
N THR A 122 20.37 -7.20 1.64
CA THR A 122 19.51 -8.06 2.47
C THR A 122 18.30 -8.61 1.72
N SER A 123 17.93 -8.05 0.58
CA SER A 123 16.93 -8.66 -0.31
C SER A 123 17.37 -10.01 -0.90
N GLN A 124 18.65 -10.36 -0.77
CA GLN A 124 19.21 -11.65 -1.20
C GLN A 124 19.37 -12.65 -0.05
N LEU A 125 18.86 -12.36 1.16
CA LEU A 125 19.02 -13.22 2.34
C LEU A 125 18.64 -14.69 2.08
N ALA A 126 17.54 -14.95 1.39
CA ALA A 126 17.12 -16.31 1.09
C ALA A 126 18.10 -17.04 0.15
N GLU A 127 18.59 -16.37 -0.89
CA GLU A 127 19.59 -16.91 -1.83
C GLU A 127 20.91 -17.20 -1.12
N VAL A 128 21.42 -16.20 -0.40
CA VAL A 128 22.64 -16.28 0.41
C VAL A 128 22.57 -17.44 1.40
N CYS A 129 21.47 -17.56 2.16
CA CYS A 129 21.32 -18.59 3.18
C CYS A 129 21.06 -19.99 2.59
N SER A 130 20.72 -20.10 1.30
CA SER A 130 20.57 -21.39 0.61
C SER A 130 21.89 -22.02 0.15
N ALA A 131 22.99 -21.25 0.18
CA ALA A 131 24.30 -21.73 -0.24
C ALA A 131 24.75 -22.95 0.60
N GLN A 132 25.30 -23.96 -0.09
CA GLN A 132 25.81 -25.18 0.52
C GLN A 132 27.26 -24.98 0.97
N LEU A 133 27.56 -25.46 2.17
CA LEU A 133 28.89 -25.47 2.74
C LEU A 133 29.66 -26.75 2.37
N PRO A 134 31.00 -26.79 2.53
CA PRO A 134 31.79 -27.98 2.22
C PRO A 134 31.40 -29.25 2.99
N ASP A 135 30.75 -29.10 4.15
CA ASP A 135 30.25 -30.21 4.97
C ASP A 135 28.86 -30.71 4.55
N GLY A 136 28.26 -30.10 3.51
CA GLY A 136 26.94 -30.46 2.99
C GLY A 136 25.76 -29.84 3.76
N SER A 137 26.02 -28.99 4.76
CA SER A 137 24.98 -28.18 5.40
C SER A 137 24.71 -26.90 4.60
N SER A 138 23.53 -26.30 4.74
CA SER A 138 23.27 -24.96 4.21
C SER A 138 23.72 -23.88 5.19
N LEU A 139 24.03 -22.69 4.66
CA LEU A 139 24.35 -21.54 5.49
C LEU A 139 23.22 -21.22 6.48
N LEU A 140 21.96 -21.42 6.09
CA LEU A 140 20.80 -21.29 6.97
C LEU A 140 20.87 -22.25 8.16
N GLN A 141 21.20 -23.53 7.93
CA GLN A 141 21.34 -24.52 9.01
C GLN A 141 22.44 -24.13 10.00
N THR A 142 23.59 -23.73 9.49
CA THR A 142 24.70 -23.27 10.33
C THR A 142 24.34 -22.01 11.13
N LEU A 143 23.64 -21.07 10.50
CA LEU A 143 23.14 -19.86 11.15
C LEU A 143 22.15 -20.19 12.27
N THR A 144 21.19 -21.08 12.02
CA THR A 144 20.20 -21.52 13.01
C THR A 144 20.88 -22.16 14.21
N ALA A 145 21.81 -23.09 13.99
CA ALA A 145 22.59 -23.71 15.05
C ALA A 145 23.37 -22.67 15.87
N PHE A 146 24.01 -21.70 15.19
CA PHE A 146 24.70 -20.61 15.86
C PHE A 146 23.76 -19.75 16.73
N ILE A 147 22.59 -19.37 16.20
CA ILE A 147 21.59 -18.59 16.94
C ILE A 147 21.14 -19.37 18.18
N ARG A 148 20.76 -20.63 18.03
CA ARG A 148 20.33 -21.49 19.14
C ARG A 148 21.40 -21.58 20.23
N ASP A 149 22.64 -21.84 19.85
CA ASP A 149 23.71 -22.16 20.81
C ASP A 149 24.36 -20.92 21.43
N ARG A 150 24.38 -19.78 20.71
CA ARG A 150 25.16 -18.59 21.10
C ARG A 150 24.34 -17.32 21.25
N ALA A 151 23.19 -17.19 20.57
CA ALA A 151 22.39 -15.98 20.59
C ALA A 151 20.87 -16.28 20.53
N PRO A 152 20.31 -17.06 21.47
CA PRO A 152 18.93 -17.57 21.36
C PRO A 152 17.88 -16.46 21.28
N TYR A 153 18.15 -15.32 21.93
CA TYR A 153 17.33 -14.10 21.89
C TYR A 153 17.22 -13.47 20.49
N ALA A 154 18.09 -13.81 19.54
CA ALA A 154 17.95 -13.38 18.14
C ALA A 154 16.73 -14.04 17.45
N SER A 155 16.22 -15.16 17.99
CA SER A 155 15.02 -15.83 17.47
C SER A 155 13.77 -14.96 17.58
N ASP A 156 13.74 -14.00 18.51
CA ASP A 156 12.64 -13.05 18.70
C ASP A 156 12.48 -12.10 17.49
N ALA A 157 13.43 -12.09 16.54
CA ALA A 157 13.25 -11.41 15.25
C ALA A 157 12.02 -11.92 14.48
N ALA A 158 11.53 -13.13 14.77
CA ALA A 158 10.29 -13.66 14.20
C ALA A 158 9.05 -12.81 14.53
N ASP A 159 9.07 -12.04 15.62
CA ASP A 159 7.96 -11.15 16.01
C ASP A 159 7.77 -9.99 15.01
N LEU A 160 8.77 -9.72 14.17
CA LEU A 160 8.66 -8.76 13.08
C LEU A 160 7.75 -9.27 11.95
N VAL A 161 7.56 -10.58 11.81
CA VAL A 161 6.86 -11.16 10.64
C VAL A 161 5.42 -10.67 10.53
N GLU A 162 4.66 -10.69 11.63
CA GLU A 162 3.25 -10.29 11.60
C GLU A 162 3.06 -8.83 11.14
N PRO A 163 3.65 -7.80 11.80
CA PRO A 163 3.46 -6.41 11.41
C PRO A 163 4.04 -6.06 10.02
N LEU A 164 5.11 -6.75 9.60
CA LEU A 164 5.69 -6.53 8.27
C LEU A 164 4.86 -7.19 7.17
N SER A 165 4.30 -8.38 7.42
CA SER A 165 3.50 -9.13 6.44
C SER A 165 2.17 -8.44 6.11
N SER A 166 1.55 -7.74 7.06
CA SER A 166 0.34 -6.95 6.82
C SER A 166 0.65 -5.76 5.92
N THR A 167 1.74 -5.04 6.20
CA THR A 167 2.23 -3.91 5.40
C THR A 167 2.62 -4.34 3.99
N ALA A 168 3.29 -5.49 3.83
CA ALA A 168 3.73 -6.02 2.54
C ALA A 168 2.58 -6.37 1.58
N LYS A 169 1.34 -6.48 2.06
CA LYS A 169 0.16 -6.73 1.21
C LYS A 169 -0.34 -5.49 0.48
N VAL A 170 0.11 -4.29 0.89
CA VAL A 170 -0.35 -3.01 0.34
C VAL A 170 0.76 -2.42 -0.53
N PRO A 171 0.63 -2.40 -1.86
CA PRO A 171 1.64 -1.78 -2.73
C PRO A 171 1.77 -0.29 -2.41
N PHE A 172 2.99 0.21 -2.20
CA PHE A 172 3.18 1.63 -1.83
C PHE A 172 2.60 2.59 -2.89
N LEU A 173 2.77 2.27 -4.17
CA LEU A 173 2.24 3.08 -5.28
C LEU A 173 0.71 3.19 -5.30
N SER A 174 0.00 2.18 -4.79
CA SER A 174 -1.47 2.25 -4.69
C SER A 174 -1.95 3.37 -3.75
N ILE A 175 -1.12 3.76 -2.76
CA ILE A 175 -1.39 4.88 -1.85
C ILE A 175 -1.29 6.21 -2.61
N TYR A 176 -0.28 6.34 -3.47
CA TYR A 176 -0.10 7.51 -4.33
C TYR A 176 -1.28 7.66 -5.29
N GLU A 177 -1.67 6.58 -5.96
CA GLU A 177 -2.83 6.57 -6.84
C GLU A 177 -4.13 6.91 -6.11
N ALA A 178 -4.29 6.47 -4.86
CA ALA A 178 -5.46 6.80 -4.05
C ALA A 178 -5.51 8.30 -3.72
N LEU A 179 -4.38 8.92 -3.39
CA LEU A 179 -4.30 10.38 -3.19
C LEU A 179 -4.61 11.15 -4.47
N LEU A 180 -4.10 10.70 -5.62
CA LEU A 180 -4.42 11.32 -6.92
C LEU A 180 -5.92 11.26 -7.20
N ARG A 181 -6.58 10.12 -6.97
CA ARG A 181 -8.04 9.99 -7.12
C ARG A 181 -8.81 10.95 -6.21
N LEU A 182 -8.33 11.19 -4.98
CA LEU A 182 -8.93 12.18 -4.08
C LEU A 182 -8.74 13.61 -4.60
N ASP A 183 -7.59 13.94 -5.20
CA ASP A 183 -7.36 15.25 -5.82
C ASP A 183 -8.27 15.46 -7.03
N GLU A 184 -8.36 14.47 -7.93
CA GLU A 184 -9.28 14.49 -9.07
C GLU A 184 -10.73 14.68 -8.61
N GLY A 185 -11.15 13.99 -7.55
CA GLY A 185 -12.45 14.19 -6.93
C GLY A 185 -12.65 15.63 -6.45
N ASN A 186 -11.66 16.23 -5.77
CA ASN A 186 -11.69 17.63 -5.34
C ASN A 186 -11.78 18.60 -6.53
N GLN A 187 -11.10 18.31 -7.64
CA GLN A 187 -11.20 19.10 -8.87
C GLN A 187 -12.61 19.02 -9.46
N ARG A 188 -13.25 17.86 -9.45
CA ARG A 188 -14.66 17.72 -9.87
C ARG A 188 -15.62 18.51 -8.99
N VAL A 189 -15.42 18.52 -7.67
CA VAL A 189 -16.22 19.37 -6.76
C VAL A 189 -16.06 20.86 -7.09
N GLN A 190 -14.83 21.31 -7.38
CA GLN A 190 -14.56 22.69 -7.78
C GLN A 190 -15.30 23.05 -9.07
N MET A 191 -15.19 22.20 -10.10
CA MET A 191 -15.87 22.42 -11.37
C MET A 191 -17.39 22.44 -11.20
N GLU A 192 -17.94 21.59 -10.35
CA GLU A 192 -19.38 21.59 -10.05
C GLU A 192 -19.83 22.90 -9.40
N LEU A 193 -19.07 23.39 -8.40
CA LEU A 193 -19.35 24.66 -7.72
C LEU A 193 -19.37 25.86 -8.69
N GLU A 194 -18.47 25.88 -9.66
CA GLU A 194 -18.39 26.96 -10.67
C GLU A 194 -19.57 26.96 -11.65
N GLN A 195 -20.25 25.82 -11.81
CA GLN A 195 -21.37 25.64 -12.71
C GLN A 195 -22.74 25.82 -12.03
N LEU A 196 -22.77 26.01 -10.70
CA LEU A 196 -24.01 26.27 -9.99
C LEU A 196 -24.47 27.72 -10.22
N ASP A 197 -25.75 27.90 -10.53
CA ASP A 197 -26.38 29.22 -10.64
C ASP A 197 -26.56 29.94 -9.29
N PHE A 198 -26.12 29.33 -8.19
CA PHE A 198 -26.28 29.82 -6.83
C PHE A 198 -25.06 29.49 -5.97
N GLU A 199 -24.85 30.26 -4.91
CA GLU A 199 -23.78 29.98 -3.95
C GLU A 199 -24.09 28.74 -3.09
N HIS A 200 -23.14 27.82 -3.00
CA HIS A 200 -23.24 26.64 -2.14
C HIS A 200 -22.17 26.67 -1.02
N PRO A 201 -22.30 27.56 -0.02
CA PRO A 201 -21.24 27.83 0.97
C PRO A 201 -20.79 26.60 1.76
N VAL A 202 -21.71 25.67 2.05
CA VAL A 202 -21.39 24.43 2.78
C VAL A 202 -20.42 23.54 2.01
N LEU A 203 -20.62 23.41 0.69
CA LEU A 203 -19.78 22.58 -0.17
C LEU A 203 -18.44 23.26 -0.46
N ALA A 204 -18.45 24.60 -0.61
CA ALA A 204 -17.22 25.38 -0.74
C ALA A 204 -16.32 25.27 0.51
N VAL A 205 -16.89 25.40 1.71
CA VAL A 205 -16.16 25.20 2.96
C VAL A 205 -15.64 23.76 3.08
N ARG A 206 -16.48 22.77 2.75
CA ARG A 206 -16.06 21.36 2.75
C ARG A 206 -14.92 21.09 1.76
N LEU A 207 -14.97 21.65 0.56
CA LEU A 207 -13.90 21.51 -0.44
C LEU A 207 -12.57 22.06 0.06
N ASN A 208 -12.58 23.25 0.67
CA ASN A 208 -11.37 23.85 1.23
C ASN A 208 -10.76 22.96 2.33
N GLU A 209 -11.59 22.37 3.18
CA GLU A 209 -11.13 21.45 4.22
C GLU A 209 -10.58 20.14 3.63
N MET A 210 -11.25 19.56 2.63
CA MET A 210 -10.77 18.35 1.93
C MET A 210 -9.42 18.60 1.25
N ARG A 211 -9.23 19.75 0.58
CA ARG A 211 -7.94 20.14 -0.02
C ARG A 211 -6.83 20.26 1.02
N ARG A 212 -7.08 21.01 2.09
CA ARG A 212 -6.12 21.19 3.19
C ARG A 212 -5.68 19.85 3.77
N ARG A 213 -6.62 18.94 4.04
CA ARG A 213 -6.31 17.61 4.57
C ARG A 213 -5.59 16.71 3.58
N LEU A 214 -5.87 16.88 2.28
CA LEU A 214 -5.16 16.16 1.22
C LEU A 214 -3.70 16.61 1.13
N ASP A 215 -3.44 17.92 1.24
CA ASP A 215 -2.08 18.48 1.27
C ASP A 215 -1.29 17.95 2.47
N GLU A 216 -1.89 17.94 3.67
CA GLU A 216 -1.28 17.36 4.87
C GLU A 216 -0.96 15.87 4.69
N MET A 217 -1.81 15.13 4.00
CA MET A 217 -1.59 13.71 3.71
C MET A 217 -0.48 13.49 2.68
N ALA A 218 -0.38 14.35 1.67
CA ALA A 218 0.73 14.33 0.72
C ALA A 218 2.07 14.60 1.41
N GLU A 219 2.13 15.56 2.34
CA GLU A 219 3.32 15.79 3.17
C GLU A 219 3.66 14.58 4.06
N LYS A 220 2.65 13.90 4.62
CA LYS A 220 2.86 12.64 5.35
C LYS A 220 3.44 11.55 4.44
N LEU A 221 2.89 11.38 3.24
CA LEU A 221 3.39 10.40 2.27
C LEU A 221 4.88 10.62 1.97
N MET A 222 5.28 11.87 1.73
CA MET A 222 6.69 12.20 1.45
C MET A 222 7.60 11.87 2.63
N ARG A 223 7.20 12.23 3.85
CA ARG A 223 7.96 11.87 5.07
C ARG A 223 8.11 10.36 5.26
N VAL A 224 7.03 9.60 5.04
CA VAL A 224 7.07 8.13 5.15
C VAL A 224 7.92 7.51 4.05
N LYS A 225 7.81 8.01 2.80
CA LYS A 225 8.68 7.60 1.69
C LYS A 225 10.15 7.79 2.03
N ASP A 226 10.53 8.95 2.55
CA ASP A 226 11.90 9.24 2.97
C ASP A 226 12.36 8.30 4.09
N GLN A 227 11.50 8.05 5.08
CA GLN A 227 11.81 7.11 6.16
C GLN A 227 12.05 5.68 5.64
N VAL A 228 11.22 5.21 4.70
CA VAL A 228 11.37 3.90 4.07
C VAL A 228 12.65 3.85 3.24
N LEU A 229 13.00 4.91 2.51
CA LEU A 229 14.28 4.98 1.76
C LEU A 229 15.49 4.91 2.70
N VAL A 230 15.45 5.61 3.84
CA VAL A 230 16.51 5.52 4.85
C VAL A 230 16.60 4.10 5.42
N MET A 231 15.47 3.42 5.65
CA MET A 231 15.46 2.01 6.06
C MET A 231 16.09 1.11 4.99
N LEU A 232 15.68 1.22 3.73
CA LEU A 232 16.28 0.43 2.64
C LEU A 232 17.78 0.67 2.53
N SER A 233 18.23 1.93 2.61
CA SER A 233 19.67 2.26 2.62
C SER A 233 20.39 1.66 3.83
N TYR A 234 19.79 1.69 5.02
CA TYR A 234 20.35 1.10 6.23
C TYR A 234 20.52 -0.41 6.09
N MET A 235 19.59 -1.07 5.40
CA MET A 235 19.64 -2.50 5.11
C MET A 235 20.55 -2.85 3.92
N GLY A 236 21.25 -1.87 3.32
CA GLY A 236 22.19 -2.10 2.22
C GLY A 236 21.53 -2.30 0.86
N GLU A 237 20.25 -1.95 0.71
CA GLU A 237 19.54 -2.04 -0.56
C GLU A 237 19.90 -0.89 -1.52
N ALA A 238 19.85 -1.18 -2.81
CA ALA A 238 19.94 -0.15 -3.83
C ALA A 238 18.67 0.70 -3.82
N LEU A 239 18.84 2.01 -3.68
CA LEU A 239 17.69 2.93 -3.71
C LEU A 239 17.13 3.02 -5.14
N PRO A 240 15.79 3.02 -5.29
CA PRO A 240 15.15 3.15 -6.59
C PRO A 240 15.52 4.48 -7.26
N ARG A 241 15.64 4.48 -8.58
CA ARG A 241 16.00 5.68 -9.35
C ARG A 241 14.77 6.47 -9.79
N THR A 242 13.64 5.80 -9.88
CA THR A 242 12.35 6.38 -10.27
C THR A 242 11.26 6.01 -9.29
N GLU A 243 10.15 6.73 -9.33
CA GLU A 243 8.98 6.41 -8.49
C GLU A 243 8.38 5.05 -8.85
N SER A 244 8.37 4.70 -10.13
CA SER A 244 7.85 3.41 -10.61
C SER A 244 8.67 2.21 -10.15
N GLU A 245 9.90 2.42 -9.67
CA GLU A 245 10.75 1.36 -9.11
C GLU A 245 10.57 1.21 -7.59
N PHE A 246 9.82 2.11 -6.94
CA PHE A 246 9.68 2.12 -5.49
C PHE A 246 8.64 1.12 -5.01
N HIS A 247 9.10 -0.11 -4.79
CA HIS A 247 8.32 -1.25 -4.32
C HIS A 247 8.82 -1.81 -2.97
N PRO A 248 8.75 -1.03 -1.88
CA PRO A 248 9.22 -1.48 -0.56
C PRO A 248 8.46 -2.71 -0.04
N GLU A 249 7.21 -2.91 -0.45
CA GLU A 249 6.43 -4.11 -0.10
C GLU A 249 7.12 -5.42 -0.51
N VAL A 250 7.84 -5.42 -1.63
CA VAL A 250 8.57 -6.59 -2.12
C VAL A 250 9.73 -6.91 -1.19
N TYR A 251 10.43 -5.89 -0.72
CA TYR A 251 11.50 -6.04 0.27
C TYR A 251 10.95 -6.59 1.59
N LEU A 252 9.85 -6.03 2.10
CA LEU A 252 9.20 -6.50 3.32
C LEU A 252 8.77 -7.97 3.21
N SER A 253 8.18 -8.37 2.08
CA SER A 253 7.80 -9.77 1.82
C SER A 253 9.00 -10.71 1.90
N LYS A 254 10.10 -10.38 1.20
CA LYS A 254 11.32 -11.20 1.20
C LYS A 254 11.92 -11.34 2.59
N LEU A 255 11.92 -10.25 3.37
CA LEU A 255 12.42 -10.28 4.75
C LEU A 255 11.54 -11.20 5.62
N CYS A 256 10.21 -11.11 5.49
CA CYS A 256 9.29 -12.02 6.18
C CYS A 256 9.54 -13.48 5.81
N ASP A 257 9.68 -13.79 4.52
CA ASP A 257 9.92 -15.17 4.03
C ASP A 257 11.22 -15.74 4.61
N PHE A 258 12.27 -14.93 4.70
CA PHE A 258 13.52 -15.30 5.33
C PHE A 258 13.34 -15.58 6.84
N LEU A 259 12.70 -14.68 7.58
CA LEU A 259 12.48 -14.84 9.03
C LEU A 259 11.60 -16.06 9.35
N ILE A 260 10.59 -16.34 8.53
CA ILE A 260 9.77 -17.55 8.63
C ILE A 260 10.63 -18.79 8.42
N SER A 261 11.45 -18.80 7.37
CA SER A 261 12.33 -19.93 7.05
C SER A 261 13.35 -20.19 8.17
N LEU A 262 13.91 -19.13 8.76
CA LEU A 262 14.81 -19.21 9.91
C LEU A 262 14.12 -19.83 11.13
N ARG A 263 12.89 -19.41 11.43
CA ARG A 263 12.11 -19.96 12.55
C ARG A 263 11.79 -21.45 12.34
N LEU A 264 11.32 -21.82 11.16
CA LEU A 264 10.97 -23.21 10.83
C LEU A 264 12.18 -24.14 10.95
N GLN A 265 13.36 -23.70 10.50
CA GLN A 265 14.58 -24.50 10.64
C GLN A 265 14.96 -24.71 12.11
N ASN A 266 14.75 -23.70 12.96
CA ASN A 266 15.02 -23.80 14.39
C ASN A 266 14.09 -24.81 15.09
N GLU A 267 12.83 -24.88 14.68
CA GLU A 267 11.85 -25.84 15.21
C GLU A 267 12.17 -27.29 14.78
N LEU A 268 12.54 -27.50 13.51
CA LEU A 268 12.89 -28.83 12.97
C LEU A 268 14.12 -29.44 13.66
N ASP A 269 15.14 -28.64 13.95
CA ASP A 269 16.35 -29.15 14.62
C ASP A 269 16.06 -29.56 16.09
N VAL A 270 15.09 -28.92 16.75
CA VAL A 270 14.66 -29.28 18.12
C VAL A 270 13.88 -30.60 18.16
N GLU A 271 13.13 -30.94 17.11
CA GLU A 271 12.42 -32.21 17.01
C GLU A 271 13.35 -33.41 16.73
N VAL A 272 14.53 -33.17 16.12
CA VAL A 272 15.52 -34.23 15.82
C VAL A 272 16.43 -34.54 17.03
N GLU A 273 16.62 -33.59 17.95
CA GLU A 273 17.44 -33.76 19.15
C GLU A 273 16.71 -34.34 20.38
N ASN A 274 15.36 -34.49 20.32
CA ASN A 274 14.52 -35.08 21.38
C ASN A 274 14.10 -36.53 21.07
#